data_AF-A0A6A5GDR0-F1
#
_entry.id   AF-A0A6A5GDR0-F1
#
_cell.length_a   1.000
_cell.length_b   1.000
_cell.length_c   1.000
_cell.angle_alpha   90.00
_cell.angle_beta   90.00
_cell.angle_gamma   90.00
#
_symmetry.space_group_name_H-M   'P 1'
#
loop_
_entity.id
_entity.type
_entity.pdbx_description
1 polymer ?
#
loop_
_entity_poly.entity_id
_entity_poly.type
_entity_poly.pdbx_seq_one_letter_code
_entity_poly.pdbx_strand_id
1 'polypeptide(L)'
;MDDSSQNVIPVARVKKGNKWIVVTSVNHPTEDVKRLSSFRDWNLVVVADTKTPIDWELEDVHFLSVEYQKTLPFSLVSSLPYKSYTRKNIGYLYAISQGAEWIYDTDDDNKPYGLGLNQFQFEDVVSGVRYQVKNSSERIILLHADSTSGLDIKFNKFAPPITLSVGRYSPWNSQNTLFHKTAFHTLFLPTTVSFRTTDIWRSFISQRIVHLSGLTVSFVPTNAVQFRNAHDYLKHFKDEKQVYEDAGKMIEFLDNWNCSMRVNVEDCMTLLAEVLVKNDLWGEKDSRLLSSFLEDLKSLGFQFPELITGNYEDPYISSSNETERNVNCRRINLEFELVDPKKSEEASITMAEKKISYFGYLDDWCNETGYFNLSRRFPSAKQLSKEHDDLFAVKQNKNSILIVVNNYPWKYGLGLIQRLYQPYFASVIFCGSWYPDQLIDQDNFTSIIDPINYIHMNPAEIHEGYIAYHCVTLVKEMRLNNVRGYFLMADDSVFNIWQRIDY
;
A
#
# COMPACT_ATOMS: atom_id res chain seq x y z
N MET A 1 33.99 -22.83 19.13
CA MET A 1 33.99 -21.78 18.10
C MET A 1 33.12 -20.69 18.67
N ASP A 2 33.75 -19.56 19.02
CA ASP A 2 33.19 -18.48 19.83
C ASP A 2 31.94 -17.86 19.19
N ASP A 3 30.82 -17.94 19.90
CA ASP A 3 29.62 -17.15 19.66
C ASP A 3 29.82 -15.80 20.37
N SER A 4 30.51 -14.88 19.70
CA SER A 4 30.73 -13.51 20.18
C SER A 4 29.66 -12.56 19.67
N SER A 5 28.40 -12.99 19.59
CA SER A 5 27.28 -12.07 19.53
C SER A 5 27.17 -11.38 20.90
N GLN A 6 27.46 -10.08 20.96
CA GLN A 6 27.21 -9.30 22.18
C GLN A 6 25.71 -9.28 22.41
N ASN A 7 25.21 -10.23 23.21
CA ASN A 7 23.79 -10.38 23.50
C ASN A 7 23.27 -9.11 24.19
N VAL A 8 22.63 -8.23 23.43
CA VAL A 8 21.94 -7.04 23.94
C VAL A 8 20.83 -7.53 24.87
N ILE A 9 20.94 -7.22 26.16
CA ILE A 9 19.99 -7.68 27.17
C ILE A 9 18.66 -6.92 26.97
N PRO A 10 17.53 -7.61 26.80
CA PRO A 10 16.25 -6.94 26.65
C PRO A 10 15.85 -6.19 27.93
N VAL A 11 15.34 -4.96 27.79
CA VAL A 11 14.91 -4.13 28.94
C VAL A 11 13.49 -4.46 29.42
N ALA A 12 12.74 -5.22 28.63
CA ALA A 12 11.41 -5.72 28.92
C ALA A 12 11.23 -7.12 28.33
N ARG A 13 10.14 -7.81 28.65
CA ARG A 13 9.86 -9.13 28.11
C ARG A 13 9.57 -9.05 26.60
N VAL A 14 10.37 -9.75 25.80
CA VAL A 14 10.11 -9.91 24.36
C VAL A 14 8.90 -10.83 24.15
N LYS A 15 7.85 -10.30 23.51
CA LYS A 15 6.63 -10.99 23.10
C LYS A 15 6.90 -11.91 21.89
N LYS A 16 6.12 -12.99 21.81
CA LYS A 16 6.22 -14.00 20.74
C LYS A 16 5.58 -13.45 19.47
N GLY A 17 6.38 -13.10 18.46
CA GLY A 17 5.86 -12.60 17.18
C GLY A 17 6.90 -11.99 16.26
N ASN A 18 8.09 -11.64 16.75
CA ASN A 18 9.17 -11.00 15.97
C ASN A 18 8.74 -9.69 15.27
N LYS A 19 7.58 -9.12 15.62
CA LYS A 19 7.09 -7.83 15.12
C LYS A 19 7.40 -6.74 16.12
N TRP A 20 7.96 -5.64 15.63
CA TRP A 20 8.45 -4.54 16.45
C TRP A 20 7.84 -3.22 15.99
N ILE A 21 7.42 -2.39 16.94
CA ILE A 21 7.01 -1.01 16.71
C ILE A 21 8.12 -0.13 17.26
N VAL A 22 8.66 0.76 16.43
CA VAL A 22 9.77 1.64 16.83
C VAL A 22 9.28 3.08 16.84
N VAL A 23 9.31 3.72 18.00
CA VAL A 23 8.93 5.12 18.18
C VAL A 23 10.03 5.89 18.90
N THR A 24 10.10 7.20 18.66
CA THR A 24 10.80 8.13 19.55
C THR A 24 9.76 8.93 20.31
N SER A 25 10.01 9.27 21.57
CA SER A 25 9.13 10.17 22.31
C SER A 25 9.92 11.12 23.19
N VAL A 26 9.39 12.33 23.36
CA VAL A 26 9.85 13.33 24.33
C VAL A 26 8.79 13.61 25.39
N ASN A 27 7.66 12.90 25.36
CA ASN A 27 6.51 13.09 26.23
C ASN A 27 6.35 11.89 27.18
N HIS A 28 5.51 12.04 28.22
CA HIS A 28 4.99 10.88 28.96
C HIS A 28 4.16 9.97 28.03
N PRO A 29 3.95 8.69 28.38
CA PRO A 29 3.16 7.77 27.56
C PRO A 29 1.80 8.34 27.18
N THR A 30 1.64 8.68 25.90
CA THR A 30 0.38 9.17 25.33
C THR A 30 -0.64 8.02 25.21
N GLU A 31 -1.91 8.34 24.99
CA GLU A 31 -2.93 7.31 24.72
C GLU A 31 -2.61 6.52 23.45
N ASP A 32 -1.98 7.15 22.45
CA ASP A 32 -1.54 6.47 21.23
C ASP A 32 -0.40 5.49 21.50
N VAL A 33 0.61 5.87 22.31
CA VAL A 33 1.69 4.96 22.76
C VAL A 33 1.13 3.79 23.57
N LYS A 34 0.20 4.05 24.50
CA LYS A 34 -0.48 2.98 25.26
C LYS A 34 -1.22 2.04 24.33
N ARG A 35 -1.90 2.57 23.31
CA ARG A 35 -2.57 1.75 22.31
C ARG A 35 -1.59 0.91 21.49
N LEU A 36 -0.46 1.47 21.06
CA LEU A 36 0.60 0.70 20.37
C LEU A 36 1.12 -0.44 21.26
N SER A 37 1.31 -0.21 22.56
CA SER A 37 1.76 -1.24 23.50
C SER A 37 0.76 -2.39 23.68
N SER A 38 -0.53 -2.12 23.47
CA SER A 38 -1.63 -3.09 23.66
C SER A 38 -1.70 -4.19 22.60
N PHE A 39 -0.98 -4.03 21.47
CA PHE A 39 -0.92 -5.08 20.44
C PHE A 39 -0.15 -6.29 20.98
N ARG A 40 -0.86 -7.43 21.11
CA ARG A 40 -0.34 -8.64 21.78
C ARG A 40 0.83 -9.30 21.07
N ASP A 41 0.86 -9.22 19.74
CA ASP A 41 1.90 -9.85 18.91
C ASP A 41 3.04 -8.89 18.54
N TRP A 42 3.08 -7.69 19.16
CA TRP A 42 4.02 -6.62 18.83
C TRP A 42 4.81 -6.14 20.04
N ASN A 43 6.12 -6.08 19.90
CA ASN A 43 7.05 -5.48 20.84
C ASN A 43 7.14 -3.98 20.55
N LEU A 44 6.81 -3.13 21.52
CA LEU A 44 6.99 -1.68 21.39
C LEU A 44 8.35 -1.30 21.97
N VAL A 45 9.19 -0.64 21.18
CA VAL A 45 10.41 0.02 21.65
C VAL A 45 10.26 1.54 21.52
N VAL A 46 10.52 2.23 22.64
CA VAL A 46 10.47 3.69 22.74
C VAL A 46 11.90 4.18 22.95
N VAL A 47 12.41 4.96 22.01
CA VAL A 47 13.73 5.58 22.12
C VAL A 47 13.58 6.97 22.74
N ALA A 48 14.15 7.15 23.93
CA ALA A 48 14.12 8.43 24.63
C ALA A 48 15.10 9.44 24.02
N ASP A 49 14.75 10.72 24.11
CA ASP A 49 15.69 11.84 23.99
C ASP A 49 15.86 12.56 25.35
N THR A 50 16.79 13.52 25.41
CA THR A 50 17.10 14.41 26.54
C THR A 50 15.91 15.18 27.14
N LYS A 51 14.80 15.32 26.39
CA LYS A 51 13.56 15.95 26.87
C LYS A 51 12.55 14.97 27.45
N THR A 52 12.76 13.67 27.27
CA THR A 52 11.86 12.64 27.77
C THR A 52 11.85 12.67 29.30
N PRO A 53 10.67 12.53 29.95
CA PRO A 53 10.59 12.44 31.40
C PRO A 53 11.50 11.34 31.97
N ILE A 54 12.14 11.61 33.11
CA ILE A 54 13.07 10.67 33.76
C ILE A 54 12.30 9.50 34.40
N ASP A 55 11.07 9.76 34.84
CA ASP A 55 10.10 8.83 35.40
C ASP A 55 9.20 8.18 34.31
N TRP A 56 9.66 8.14 33.06
CA TRP A 56 8.91 7.49 31.99
C TRP A 56 8.81 6.00 32.25
N GLU A 57 7.59 5.48 32.34
CA GLU A 57 7.32 4.07 32.59
C GLU A 57 6.04 3.64 31.87
N LEU A 58 6.09 2.46 31.25
CA LEU A 58 4.93 1.76 30.70
C LEU A 58 5.23 0.25 30.69
N GLU A 59 4.29 -0.54 31.22
CA GLU A 59 4.43 -2.00 31.28
C GLU A 59 4.54 -2.61 29.88
N ASP A 60 5.34 -3.69 29.75
CA ASP A 60 5.57 -4.42 28.50
C ASP A 60 6.11 -3.55 27.33
N VAL A 61 6.83 -2.46 27.66
CA VAL A 61 7.49 -1.59 26.67
C VAL A 61 9.01 -1.60 26.85
N HIS A 62 9.72 -1.73 25.74
CA HIS A 62 11.17 -1.61 25.69
C HIS A 62 11.58 -0.13 25.70
N PHE A 63 11.68 0.47 26.88
CA PHE A 63 12.11 1.86 27.01
C PHE A 63 13.63 2.00 26.99
N LEU A 64 14.16 2.60 25.93
CA LEU A 64 15.59 2.87 25.80
C LEU A 64 15.89 4.26 26.36
N SER A 65 16.15 4.36 27.67
CA SER A 65 16.57 5.62 28.30
C SER A 65 17.90 6.13 27.72
N VAL A 66 18.18 7.43 27.85
CA VAL A 66 19.45 8.00 27.36
C VAL A 66 20.67 7.31 27.98
N GLU A 67 20.60 6.95 29.26
CA GLU A 67 21.69 6.23 29.94
C GLU A 67 21.82 4.79 29.44
N TYR A 68 20.69 4.07 29.26
CA TYR A 68 20.73 2.72 28.71
C TYR A 68 21.26 2.71 27.27
N GLN A 69 20.88 3.69 26.45
CA GLN A 69 21.39 3.82 25.09
C GLN A 69 22.93 3.81 25.05
N LYS A 70 23.60 4.51 25.98
CA LYS A 70 25.07 4.55 26.07
C LYS A 70 25.72 3.20 26.40
N THR A 71 24.96 2.26 26.96
CA THR A 71 25.44 0.91 27.27
C THR A 71 25.32 -0.06 26.10
N LEU A 72 24.59 0.32 25.05
CA LEU A 72 24.42 -0.51 23.87
C LEU A 72 25.73 -0.64 23.09
N PRO A 73 26.00 -1.81 22.51
CA PRO A 73 27.26 -2.09 21.81
C PRO A 73 27.37 -1.44 20.42
N PHE A 74 26.36 -0.68 20.00
CA PHE A 74 26.28 -0.11 18.66
C PHE A 74 27.21 1.10 18.51
N SER A 75 28.14 1.01 17.57
CA SER A 75 29.08 2.09 17.24
C SER A 75 28.37 3.39 16.83
N LEU A 76 27.16 3.28 16.26
CA LEU A 76 26.35 4.40 15.86
C LEU A 76 25.91 5.31 17.02
N VAL A 77 25.69 4.74 18.21
CA VAL A 77 25.07 5.45 19.36
C VAL A 77 25.87 6.69 19.76
N SER A 78 27.20 6.59 19.83
CA SER A 78 28.06 7.70 20.25
C SER A 78 28.10 8.86 19.25
N SER A 79 27.76 8.60 17.98
CA SER A 79 27.87 9.56 16.88
C SER A 79 26.54 10.27 16.59
N LEU A 80 25.42 9.70 17.04
CA LEU A 80 24.08 10.25 16.85
C LEU A 80 23.83 11.49 17.73
N PRO A 81 23.28 12.58 17.15
CA PRO A 81 22.96 13.77 17.92
C PRO A 81 21.82 13.54 18.92
N TYR A 82 21.79 14.34 19.98
CA TYR A 82 20.62 14.50 20.85
C TYR A 82 19.67 15.56 20.29
N LYS A 83 18.44 15.62 20.83
CA LYS A 83 17.34 16.47 20.34
C LYS A 83 17.07 16.23 18.87
N SER A 84 17.15 14.97 18.46
CA SER A 84 17.04 14.56 17.07
C SER A 84 16.20 13.30 16.96
N TYR A 85 15.19 13.39 16.12
CA TYR A 85 14.37 12.28 15.69
C TYR A 85 15.18 11.08 15.16
N THR A 86 16.34 11.34 14.57
CA THR A 86 17.22 10.29 14.02
C THR A 86 17.78 9.32 15.05
N ARG A 87 17.65 9.59 16.36
CA ARG A 87 17.94 8.60 17.42
C ARG A 87 17.09 7.33 17.28
N LYS A 88 15.99 7.38 16.53
CA LYS A 88 15.20 6.20 16.12
C LYS A 88 16.04 5.08 15.50
N ASN A 89 17.17 5.42 14.85
CA ASN A 89 18.15 4.45 14.35
C ASN A 89 18.60 3.44 15.43
N ILE A 90 18.72 3.87 16.68
CA ILE A 90 19.07 3.01 17.82
C ILE A 90 17.96 1.99 18.10
N GLY A 91 16.70 2.43 17.99
CA GLY A 91 15.53 1.57 18.15
C GLY A 91 15.44 0.49 17.08
N TYR A 92 15.84 0.80 15.84
CA TYR A 92 15.95 -0.19 14.77
C TYR A 92 17.01 -1.25 15.08
N LEU A 93 18.25 -0.84 15.39
CA LEU A 93 19.31 -1.79 15.75
C LEU A 93 18.94 -2.63 16.98
N TYR A 94 18.31 -2.02 17.97
CA TYR A 94 17.79 -2.74 19.13
C TYR A 94 16.76 -3.79 18.74
N ALA A 95 15.71 -3.43 17.98
CA ALA A 95 14.70 -4.38 17.53
C ALA A 95 15.31 -5.55 16.74
N ILE A 96 16.26 -5.25 15.84
CA ILE A 96 16.99 -6.25 15.05
C ILE A 96 17.80 -7.19 15.97
N SER A 97 18.51 -6.65 16.96
CA SER A 97 19.26 -7.45 17.94
C SER A 97 18.37 -8.41 18.76
N GLN A 98 17.08 -8.12 18.86
CA GLN A 98 16.09 -8.94 19.56
C GLN A 98 15.30 -9.87 18.61
N GLY A 99 15.77 -10.07 17.38
CA GLY A 99 15.18 -11.01 16.42
C GLY A 99 13.97 -10.45 15.67
N ALA A 100 13.91 -9.14 15.43
CA ALA A 100 12.86 -8.57 14.58
C ALA A 100 12.84 -9.20 13.18
N GLU A 101 11.65 -9.52 12.69
CA GLU A 101 11.39 -9.87 11.28
C GLU A 101 10.58 -8.78 10.57
N TRP A 102 9.82 -8.02 11.34
CA TRP A 102 8.99 -6.92 10.86
C TRP A 102 9.16 -5.72 11.78
N ILE A 103 9.42 -4.54 11.20
CA ILE A 103 9.53 -3.27 11.94
C ILE A 103 8.48 -2.30 11.40
N TYR A 104 7.54 -1.91 12.25
CA TYR A 104 6.61 -0.82 11.99
C TYR A 104 7.21 0.50 12.49
N ASP A 105 7.57 1.35 11.54
CA ASP A 105 8.11 2.69 11.72
C ASP A 105 6.96 3.69 11.86
N THR A 106 6.80 4.27 13.05
CA THR A 106 5.69 5.18 13.38
C THR A 106 6.08 6.20 14.45
N ASP A 107 5.26 7.23 14.62
CA ASP A 107 5.45 8.28 15.62
C ASP A 107 4.56 8.05 16.85
N ASP A 108 4.85 8.74 17.95
CA ASP A 108 4.13 8.62 19.22
C ASP A 108 2.74 9.31 19.24
N ASP A 109 2.37 9.94 18.12
CA ASP A 109 1.08 10.60 17.86
C ASP A 109 0.29 9.99 16.69
N ASN A 110 0.72 8.84 16.17
CA ASN A 110 0.04 8.19 15.06
C ASN A 110 -0.86 7.02 15.51
N LYS A 111 -2.04 6.93 14.90
CA LYS A 111 -3.09 6.01 15.34
C LYS A 111 -3.49 5.04 14.21
N PRO A 112 -3.11 3.74 14.30
CA PRO A 112 -3.69 2.73 13.42
C PRO A 112 -5.23 2.67 13.57
N TYR A 113 -5.96 2.66 12.47
CA TYR A 113 -7.44 2.66 12.44
C TYR A 113 -7.97 1.34 11.86
N GLY A 114 -9.27 1.06 11.99
CA GLY A 114 -9.90 -0.13 11.40
C GLY A 114 -9.35 -1.42 12.01
N LEU A 115 -8.83 -2.32 11.18
CA LEU A 115 -8.18 -3.56 11.61
C LEU A 115 -6.77 -3.33 12.22
N GLY A 116 -6.33 -2.07 12.36
CA GLY A 116 -5.04 -1.70 12.94
C GLY A 116 -3.88 -2.20 12.08
N LEU A 117 -2.83 -2.72 12.73
CA LEU A 117 -1.64 -3.26 12.05
C LEU A 117 -1.90 -4.58 11.31
N ASN A 118 -3.05 -5.23 11.55
CA ASN A 118 -3.44 -6.45 10.83
C ASN A 118 -3.83 -6.18 9.36
N GLN A 119 -3.82 -4.91 8.92
CA GLN A 119 -4.05 -4.52 7.53
C GLN A 119 -2.80 -4.66 6.66
N PHE A 120 -1.62 -4.71 7.29
CA PHE A 120 -0.42 -5.06 6.58
C PHE A 120 -0.37 -6.57 6.29
N GLN A 121 0.44 -6.92 5.30
CA GLN A 121 0.66 -8.30 4.89
C GLN A 121 1.96 -8.79 5.51
N PHE A 122 1.91 -9.95 6.17
CA PHE A 122 3.04 -10.50 6.93
C PHE A 122 3.52 -11.80 6.30
N GLU A 123 3.75 -11.76 4.99
CA GLU A 123 4.31 -12.87 4.22
C GLU A 123 5.60 -12.42 3.51
N ASP A 124 6.55 -13.33 3.34
CA ASP A 124 7.80 -13.06 2.61
C ASP A 124 7.54 -12.70 1.13
N VAL A 125 6.44 -13.22 0.56
CA VAL A 125 6.01 -12.99 -0.81
C VAL A 125 4.51 -12.68 -0.83
N VAL A 126 4.14 -11.62 -1.55
CA VAL A 126 2.75 -11.15 -1.65
C VAL A 126 2.28 -11.10 -3.10
N SER A 127 0.99 -11.31 -3.31
CA SER A 127 0.30 -11.07 -4.59
C SER A 127 -0.46 -9.75 -4.52
N GLY A 128 -0.68 -9.10 -5.67
CA GLY A 128 -1.43 -7.85 -5.70
C GLY A 128 -1.39 -7.19 -7.07
N VAL A 129 -1.83 -5.94 -7.11
CA VAL A 129 -1.76 -5.14 -8.34
C VAL A 129 -0.35 -4.56 -8.47
N ARG A 130 0.23 -4.65 -9.66
CA ARG A 130 1.55 -4.06 -9.95
C ARG A 130 1.37 -2.89 -10.91
N TYR A 131 1.93 -1.73 -10.54
CA TYR A 131 1.95 -0.57 -11.41
C TYR A 131 3.22 -0.54 -12.25
N GLN A 132 3.05 -0.49 -13.56
CA GLN A 132 4.12 -0.41 -14.56
C GLN A 132 3.75 0.63 -15.62
N VAL A 133 4.71 1.48 -16.02
CA VAL A 133 4.53 2.42 -17.12
C VAL A 133 5.21 1.88 -18.36
N LYS A 134 4.50 1.85 -19.49
CA LYS A 134 5.00 1.35 -20.78
C LYS A 134 6.02 2.28 -21.46
N ASN A 135 5.95 3.60 -21.22
CA ASN A 135 6.84 4.59 -21.82
C ASN A 135 7.67 5.33 -20.76
N SER A 136 8.98 5.45 -21.00
CA SER A 136 9.94 6.12 -20.12
C SER A 136 9.83 7.66 -20.12
N SER A 137 8.94 8.25 -20.93
CA SER A 137 8.70 9.69 -21.02
C SER A 137 7.67 10.21 -20.01
N GLU A 138 6.82 9.33 -19.46
CA GLU A 138 5.90 9.65 -18.35
C GLU A 138 6.64 9.45 -17.01
N ARG A 139 7.62 10.33 -16.73
CA ARG A 139 8.58 10.09 -15.63
C ARG A 139 8.04 10.41 -14.24
N ILE A 140 7.01 11.23 -14.10
CA ILE A 140 6.49 11.67 -12.80
C ILE A 140 4.99 11.90 -12.94
N ILE A 141 4.16 11.07 -12.30
CA ILE A 141 2.74 11.38 -12.13
C ILE A 141 2.53 11.77 -10.67
N LEU A 142 2.59 13.07 -10.40
CA LEU A 142 2.03 13.66 -9.18
C LEU A 142 0.51 13.66 -9.34
N LEU A 143 -0.14 12.53 -9.06
CA LEU A 143 -1.60 12.47 -9.07
C LEU A 143 -2.17 13.10 -7.78
N HIS A 144 -3.17 13.95 -7.95
CA HIS A 144 -4.18 14.32 -6.95
C HIS A 144 -3.94 15.51 -6.01
N ALA A 145 -3.24 16.55 -6.47
CA ALA A 145 -3.59 17.90 -6.01
C ALA A 145 -4.02 18.73 -7.21
N ASP A 146 -5.32 18.75 -7.49
CA ASP A 146 -5.87 19.74 -8.42
C ASP A 146 -5.67 21.11 -7.78
N SER A 147 -5.06 22.03 -8.51
CA SER A 147 -4.79 23.39 -8.02
C SER A 147 -6.07 24.15 -7.66
N THR A 148 -7.22 23.72 -8.19
CA THR A 148 -8.53 24.34 -7.96
C THR A 148 -9.37 23.63 -6.89
N SER A 149 -9.43 22.29 -6.89
CA SER A 149 -10.24 21.52 -5.92
C SER A 149 -9.47 21.00 -4.70
N GLY A 150 -8.14 21.13 -4.69
CA GLY A 150 -7.28 20.69 -3.59
C GLY A 150 -7.01 19.18 -3.57
N LEU A 151 -6.71 18.66 -2.39
CA LEU A 151 -6.46 17.23 -2.18
C LEU A 151 -7.81 16.47 -2.13
N ASP A 152 -7.99 15.46 -2.99
CA ASP A 152 -9.16 14.58 -2.89
C ASP A 152 -8.98 13.64 -1.69
N ILE A 153 -9.83 13.82 -0.66
CA ILE A 153 -9.80 13.03 0.59
C ILE A 153 -10.79 11.87 0.58
N LYS A 154 -11.27 11.45 -0.60
CA LYS A 154 -12.16 10.31 -0.75
C LYS A 154 -11.35 9.03 -0.95
N PHE A 155 -11.82 7.94 -0.37
CA PHE A 155 -11.15 6.64 -0.42
C PHE A 155 -12.14 5.55 -0.78
N ASN A 156 -11.63 4.45 -1.35
CA ASN A 156 -12.39 3.23 -1.47
C ASN A 156 -11.87 2.17 -0.49
N LYS A 157 -12.78 1.59 0.31
CA LYS A 157 -12.44 0.60 1.34
C LYS A 157 -12.05 -0.78 0.78
N PHE A 158 -12.27 -1.02 -0.52
CA PHE A 158 -11.96 -2.27 -1.22
C PHE A 158 -10.72 -2.18 -2.12
N ALA A 159 -10.07 -1.03 -2.18
CA ALA A 159 -8.87 -0.84 -2.99
C ALA A 159 -7.84 -1.96 -2.72
N PRO A 160 -7.19 -2.53 -3.74
CA PRO A 160 -6.13 -3.51 -3.55
C PRO A 160 -4.83 -2.81 -3.13
N PRO A 161 -3.88 -3.55 -2.54
CA PRO A 161 -2.51 -3.09 -2.44
C PRO A 161 -1.89 -2.93 -3.83
N ILE A 162 -1.04 -1.92 -4.00
CA ILE A 162 -0.33 -1.64 -5.25
C ILE A 162 1.18 -1.70 -5.01
N THR A 163 1.87 -2.53 -5.78
CA THR A 163 3.33 -2.63 -5.81
C THR A 163 3.89 -1.87 -6.99
N LEU A 164 4.95 -1.09 -6.79
CA LEU A 164 5.62 -0.36 -7.86
C LEU A 164 6.69 -1.23 -8.52
N SER A 165 6.77 -1.23 -9.85
CA SER A 165 7.85 -1.93 -10.56
C SER A 165 9.22 -1.29 -10.25
N VAL A 166 10.29 -2.06 -10.42
CA VAL A 166 11.67 -1.54 -10.33
C VAL A 166 11.83 -0.31 -11.25
N GLY A 167 12.51 0.72 -10.75
CA GLY A 167 12.68 2.01 -11.45
C GLY A 167 11.49 2.98 -11.30
N ARG A 168 10.49 2.65 -10.48
CA ARG A 168 9.38 3.55 -10.14
C ARG A 168 9.48 3.98 -8.69
N TYR A 169 9.20 5.25 -8.44
CA TYR A 169 9.37 5.85 -7.13
C TYR A 169 8.07 6.51 -6.70
N SER A 170 7.72 6.31 -5.43
CA SER A 170 6.70 7.10 -4.74
C SER A 170 7.18 7.41 -3.33
N PRO A 171 7.11 8.67 -2.87
CA PRO A 171 7.57 9.02 -1.54
C PRO A 171 6.70 8.34 -0.48
N TRP A 172 7.33 7.95 0.62
CA TRP A 172 6.66 7.50 1.84
C TRP A 172 7.37 8.11 3.05
N ASN A 173 6.67 8.20 4.17
CA ASN A 173 7.17 8.83 5.37
C ASN A 173 7.33 7.82 6.52
N SER A 174 7.89 8.27 7.64
CA SER A 174 8.15 7.41 8.80
C SER A 174 6.97 7.23 9.76
N GLN A 175 5.75 7.58 9.33
CA GLN A 175 4.58 7.56 10.20
C GLN A 175 3.81 6.25 10.15
N ASN A 176 3.78 5.58 9.01
CA ASN A 176 2.95 4.40 8.80
C ASN A 176 3.58 3.44 7.79
N THR A 177 4.81 3.02 8.08
CA THR A 177 5.59 2.20 7.16
C THR A 177 6.00 0.90 7.83
N LEU A 178 5.76 -0.22 7.15
CA LEU A 178 6.18 -1.55 7.59
C LEU A 178 7.39 -2.00 6.78
N PHE A 179 8.46 -2.38 7.47
CA PHE A 179 9.65 -2.96 6.88
C PHE A 179 9.70 -4.45 7.14
N HIS A 180 9.93 -5.22 6.08
CA HIS A 180 10.33 -6.62 6.17
C HIS A 180 11.84 -6.73 6.44
N LYS A 181 12.28 -7.80 7.11
CA LYS A 181 13.70 -8.04 7.43
C LYS A 181 14.64 -7.90 6.24
N THR A 182 14.21 -8.28 5.04
CA THR A 182 15.03 -8.14 3.81
C THR A 182 15.39 -6.68 3.49
N ALA A 183 14.66 -5.71 4.02
CA ALA A 183 14.86 -4.28 3.77
C ALA A 183 15.46 -3.50 4.96
N PHE A 184 15.85 -4.15 6.07
CA PHE A 184 16.30 -3.43 7.27
C PHE A 184 17.56 -2.58 7.07
N HIS A 185 18.42 -2.94 6.11
CA HIS A 185 19.57 -2.11 5.71
C HIS A 185 19.16 -0.71 5.23
N THR A 186 17.90 -0.50 4.83
CA THR A 186 17.37 0.80 4.38
C THR A 186 16.71 1.64 5.47
N LEU A 187 16.65 1.15 6.72
CA LEU A 187 16.00 1.86 7.84
C LEU A 187 16.73 3.15 8.25
N PHE A 188 18.01 3.30 7.89
CA PHE A 188 18.86 4.41 8.29
C PHE A 188 18.24 5.79 7.99
N LEU A 189 18.16 6.61 9.04
CA LEU A 189 17.71 8.01 8.95
C LEU A 189 18.93 8.96 8.99
N PRO A 190 19.17 9.76 7.92
CA PRO A 190 20.27 10.74 7.89
C PRO A 190 20.01 11.93 8.83
N THR A 191 21.08 12.51 9.38
CA THR A 191 21.08 13.51 10.45
C THR A 191 21.39 14.94 10.02
N THR A 192 22.06 15.12 8.88
CA THR A 192 22.41 16.45 8.36
C THR A 192 21.30 17.06 7.50
N VAL A 193 20.31 16.25 7.13
CA VAL A 193 19.14 16.66 6.37
C VAL A 193 18.07 17.26 7.28
N SER A 194 17.27 18.20 6.78
CA SER A 194 16.23 18.82 7.59
C SER A 194 15.19 17.80 8.06
N PHE A 195 14.70 17.97 9.30
CA PHE A 195 13.78 17.02 9.95
C PHE A 195 12.53 16.71 9.12
N ARG A 196 12.00 17.70 8.39
CA ARG A 196 10.78 17.56 7.56
C ARG A 196 11.00 16.79 6.25
N THR A 197 12.24 16.43 5.97
CA THR A 197 12.71 16.02 4.65
C THR A 197 13.52 14.72 4.74
N THR A 198 14.08 14.41 5.93
CA THR A 198 14.85 13.20 6.24
C THR A 198 14.17 11.91 5.79
N ASP A 199 12.90 11.71 6.14
CA ASP A 199 12.20 10.45 5.88
C ASP A 199 11.77 10.31 4.42
N ILE A 200 11.39 11.41 3.76
CA ILE A 200 11.11 11.46 2.32
C ILE A 200 12.38 11.16 1.51
N TRP A 201 13.52 11.78 1.83
CA TRP A 201 14.77 11.44 1.12
C TRP A 201 15.20 10.01 1.36
N ARG A 202 15.13 9.54 2.62
CA ARG A 202 15.34 8.12 2.92
C ARG A 202 14.44 7.26 2.05
N SER A 203 13.17 7.64 1.82
CA SER A 203 12.24 6.83 1.03
C SER A 203 12.69 6.60 -0.41
N PHE A 204 13.23 7.63 -1.08
CA PHE A 204 13.74 7.54 -2.45
C PHE A 204 15.04 6.74 -2.51
N ILE A 205 15.96 7.02 -1.58
CA ILE A 205 17.24 6.32 -1.48
C ILE A 205 17.02 4.83 -1.17
N SER A 206 16.11 4.52 -0.25
CA SER A 206 15.72 3.15 0.11
C SER A 206 15.16 2.41 -1.10
N GLN A 207 14.23 3.04 -1.84
CA GLN A 207 13.68 2.48 -3.08
C GLN A 207 14.80 2.16 -4.08
N ARG A 208 15.75 3.07 -4.29
CA ARG A 208 16.88 2.80 -5.20
C ARG A 208 17.72 1.62 -4.73
N ILE A 209 18.00 1.52 -3.43
CA ILE A 209 18.81 0.43 -2.86
C ILE A 209 18.10 -0.92 -2.99
N VAL A 210 16.82 -1.03 -2.60
CA VAL A 210 16.07 -2.29 -2.72
C VAL A 210 15.88 -2.72 -4.18
N HIS A 211 15.77 -1.76 -5.10
CA HIS A 211 15.71 -2.01 -6.54
C HIS A 211 16.98 -2.70 -7.08
N LEU A 212 18.16 -2.50 -6.47
CA LEU A 212 19.39 -3.21 -6.87
C LEU A 212 19.30 -4.72 -6.65
N SER A 213 18.39 -5.16 -5.79
CA SER A 213 18.16 -6.57 -5.43
C SER A 213 16.80 -7.09 -5.95
N GLY A 214 16.12 -6.35 -6.82
CA GLY A 214 14.81 -6.73 -7.37
C GLY A 214 13.66 -6.64 -6.38
N LEU A 215 13.92 -6.17 -5.16
CA LEU A 215 12.93 -5.90 -4.15
C LEU A 215 12.22 -4.58 -4.47
N THR A 216 10.97 -4.43 -4.02
CA THR A 216 10.11 -3.29 -4.36
C THR A 216 9.29 -2.85 -3.16
N VAL A 217 8.62 -1.70 -3.27
CA VAL A 217 7.71 -1.17 -2.25
C VAL A 217 6.26 -1.42 -2.63
N SER A 218 5.42 -1.68 -1.62
CA SER A 218 3.98 -1.84 -1.78
C SER A 218 3.23 -0.81 -0.95
N PHE A 219 2.17 -0.26 -1.54
CA PHE A 219 1.26 0.68 -0.91
C PHE A 219 -0.04 -0.05 -0.60
N VAL A 220 -0.38 -0.11 0.69
CA VAL A 220 -1.63 -0.71 1.16
C VAL A 220 -2.70 0.39 1.32
N PRO A 221 -4.00 0.02 1.28
CA PRO A 221 -5.08 0.95 1.57
C PRO A 221 -4.90 1.66 2.92
N THR A 222 -5.49 2.85 3.07
CA THR A 222 -5.34 3.69 4.25
C THR A 222 -5.74 2.95 5.54
N ASN A 223 -4.79 2.85 6.48
CA ASN A 223 -4.92 2.10 7.73
C ASN A 223 -4.49 2.87 8.98
N ALA A 224 -4.15 4.16 8.85
CA ALA A 224 -3.77 5.03 9.95
C ALA A 224 -4.44 6.41 9.84
N VAL A 225 -4.64 7.07 10.98
CA VAL A 225 -5.18 8.42 11.09
C VAL A 225 -4.22 9.24 11.94
N GLN A 226 -3.83 10.40 11.42
CA GLN A 226 -3.06 11.39 12.18
C GLN A 226 -3.94 12.59 12.53
N PHE A 227 -3.98 12.95 13.81
CA PHE A 227 -4.55 14.23 14.24
C PHE A 227 -3.40 15.23 14.39
N ARG A 228 -3.23 16.11 13.40
CA ARG A 228 -2.13 17.07 13.41
C ARG A 228 -2.23 18.02 14.60
N ASN A 229 -1.13 18.13 15.34
CA ASN A 229 -0.94 19.17 16.33
C ASN A 229 -0.75 20.54 15.64
N ALA A 230 -1.10 21.62 16.33
CA ALA A 230 -0.88 22.96 15.82
C ALA A 230 0.64 23.23 15.67
N HIS A 231 1.07 23.62 14.49
CA HIS A 231 2.47 23.90 14.19
C HIS A 231 2.63 25.17 13.32
N ASP A 232 3.86 25.67 13.24
CA ASP A 232 4.20 26.80 12.37
C ASP A 232 4.30 26.34 10.92
N TYR A 233 3.20 26.53 10.17
CA TYR A 233 3.10 26.16 8.76
C TYR A 233 4.16 26.83 7.88
N LEU A 234 4.55 28.08 8.19
CA LEU A 234 5.53 28.81 7.39
C LEU A 234 6.94 28.25 7.61
N LYS A 235 7.27 27.86 8.84
CA LYS A 235 8.51 27.16 9.14
C LYS A 235 8.57 25.81 8.43
N HIS A 236 7.49 25.03 8.47
CA HIS A 236 7.45 23.73 7.80
C HIS A 236 7.61 23.85 6.27
N PHE A 237 6.92 24.80 5.65
CA PHE A 237 7.07 25.04 4.22
C PHE A 237 8.53 25.38 3.84
N LYS A 238 9.22 26.19 4.66
CA LYS A 238 10.65 26.49 4.44
C LYS A 238 11.53 25.26 4.60
N ASP A 239 11.26 24.42 5.59
CA ASP A 239 12.03 23.20 5.87
C ASP A 239 11.79 22.10 4.79
N GLU A 240 10.62 22.09 4.15
CA GLU A 240 10.22 21.17 3.07
C GLU A 240 10.52 21.69 1.67
N LYS A 241 10.87 22.98 1.52
CA LYS A 241 11.09 23.64 0.22
C LYS A 241 12.03 22.84 -0.69
N GLN A 242 13.11 22.30 -0.11
CA GLN A 242 14.09 21.49 -0.83
C GLN A 242 13.45 20.24 -1.46
N VAL A 243 12.48 19.59 -0.80
CA VAL A 243 11.78 18.43 -1.38
C VAL A 243 11.02 18.84 -2.63
N TYR A 244 10.27 19.94 -2.57
CA TYR A 244 9.47 20.40 -3.70
C TYR A 244 10.35 20.85 -4.88
N GLU A 245 11.52 21.44 -4.62
CA GLU A 245 12.42 21.94 -5.67
C GLU A 245 13.35 20.86 -6.25
N ASP A 246 13.77 19.89 -5.43
CA ASP A 246 14.84 18.95 -5.81
C ASP A 246 14.40 17.48 -5.92
N ALA A 247 13.17 17.10 -5.55
CA ALA A 247 12.74 15.70 -5.64
C ALA A 247 12.84 15.14 -7.07
N GLY A 248 12.49 15.94 -8.08
CA GLY A 248 12.65 15.53 -9.49
C GLY A 248 14.11 15.25 -9.86
N LYS A 249 15.04 16.13 -9.45
CA LYS A 249 16.47 15.97 -9.70
C LYS A 249 17.05 14.75 -8.97
N MET A 250 16.62 14.51 -7.73
CA MET A 250 17.03 13.33 -6.98
C MET A 250 16.55 12.05 -7.66
N ILE A 251 15.28 11.98 -8.07
CA ILE A 251 14.74 10.79 -8.73
C ILE A 251 15.50 10.53 -10.03
N GLU A 252 15.74 11.57 -10.84
CA GLU A 252 16.53 11.45 -12.07
C GLU A 252 17.98 11.00 -11.79
N PHE A 253 18.60 11.54 -10.74
CA PHE A 253 19.93 11.11 -10.32
C PHE A 253 19.94 9.64 -9.89
N LEU A 254 19.02 9.23 -9.01
CA LEU A 254 18.94 7.86 -8.50
C LEU A 254 18.62 6.85 -9.60
N ASP A 255 17.75 7.20 -10.55
CA ASP A 255 17.39 6.33 -11.67
C ASP A 255 18.58 6.10 -12.61
N ASN A 256 19.40 7.12 -12.85
CA ASN A 256 20.61 7.02 -13.68
C ASN A 256 21.83 6.47 -12.93
N TRP A 257 21.83 6.47 -11.59
CA TRP A 257 22.95 6.01 -10.80
C TRP A 257 22.99 4.48 -10.77
N ASN A 258 24.10 3.87 -11.19
CA ASN A 258 24.31 2.42 -11.13
C ASN A 258 25.48 2.06 -10.21
N CYS A 259 25.39 0.90 -9.56
CA CYS A 259 26.48 0.38 -8.74
C CYS A 259 27.52 -0.33 -9.62
N SER A 260 28.44 0.43 -10.20
CA SER A 260 29.33 -0.04 -11.28
C SER A 260 30.57 -0.81 -10.82
N MET A 261 30.89 -0.87 -9.51
CA MET A 261 32.23 -1.25 -9.04
C MET A 261 32.28 -2.16 -7.79
N ARG A 262 31.21 -2.89 -7.43
CA ARG A 262 31.17 -3.60 -6.13
C ARG A 262 30.44 -4.96 -6.20
N VAL A 263 30.68 -5.80 -5.19
CA VAL A 263 30.22 -7.20 -5.14
C VAL A 263 28.89 -7.34 -4.38
N ASN A 264 28.56 -6.43 -3.47
CA ASN A 264 27.39 -6.56 -2.59
C ASN A 264 26.63 -5.23 -2.37
N VAL A 265 25.44 -5.30 -1.77
CA VAL A 265 24.55 -4.15 -1.52
C VAL A 265 25.16 -3.12 -0.59
N GLU A 266 25.83 -3.56 0.47
CA GLU A 266 26.46 -2.67 1.45
C GLU A 266 27.48 -1.73 0.79
N ASP A 267 28.36 -2.29 -0.03
CA ASP A 267 29.33 -1.54 -0.79
C ASP A 267 28.67 -0.49 -1.70
N CYS A 268 27.54 -0.85 -2.32
CA CYS A 268 26.74 0.06 -3.14
C CYS A 268 26.14 1.19 -2.31
N MET A 269 25.69 0.90 -1.08
CA MET A 269 25.15 1.92 -0.16
C MET A 269 26.23 2.91 0.26
N THR A 270 27.44 2.44 0.59
CA THR A 270 28.58 3.29 0.93
C THR A 270 28.97 4.20 -0.24
N LEU A 271 29.05 3.64 -1.46
CA LEU A 271 29.31 4.43 -2.66
C LEU A 271 28.20 5.46 -2.92
N LEU A 272 26.93 5.07 -2.78
CA LEU A 272 25.81 5.99 -2.95
C LEU A 272 25.90 7.14 -1.95
N ALA A 273 26.23 6.87 -0.68
CA ALA A 273 26.40 7.91 0.33
C ALA A 273 27.53 8.89 -0.03
N GLU A 274 28.68 8.41 -0.54
CA GLU A 274 29.74 9.30 -1.03
C GLU A 274 29.27 10.20 -2.19
N VAL A 275 28.49 9.65 -3.11
CA VAL A 275 27.97 10.42 -4.24
C VAL A 275 26.90 11.42 -3.78
N LEU A 276 26.02 11.04 -2.85
CA LEU A 276 25.04 11.95 -2.25
C LEU A 276 25.73 13.12 -1.53
N VAL A 277 26.87 12.87 -0.86
CA VAL A 277 27.68 13.92 -0.25
C VAL A 277 28.29 14.85 -1.29
N LYS A 278 28.84 14.30 -2.38
CA LYS A 278 29.42 15.11 -3.48
C LYS A 278 28.39 15.99 -4.20
N ASN A 279 27.11 15.63 -4.15
CA ASN A 279 26.02 16.38 -4.76
C ASN A 279 25.27 17.28 -3.74
N ASP A 280 25.84 17.50 -2.55
CA ASP A 280 25.26 18.33 -1.48
C ASP A 280 23.85 17.88 -1.01
N LEU A 281 23.51 16.60 -1.24
CA LEU A 281 22.24 16.03 -0.81
C LEU A 281 22.32 15.53 0.64
N TRP A 282 23.48 14.98 1.02
CA TRP A 282 23.84 14.59 2.39
C TRP A 282 25.13 15.31 2.82
N GLY A 283 25.32 15.50 4.12
CA GLY A 283 26.60 15.93 4.68
C GLY A 283 27.55 14.76 4.96
N GLU A 284 28.86 15.02 5.05
CA GLU A 284 29.87 13.98 5.34
C GLU A 284 29.56 13.14 6.57
N LYS A 285 28.94 13.76 7.59
CA LYS A 285 28.54 13.06 8.82
C LYS A 285 27.57 11.92 8.53
N ASP A 286 26.65 12.08 7.59
CA ASP A 286 25.65 11.05 7.28
C ASP A 286 26.26 9.85 6.56
N SER A 287 27.27 10.07 5.71
CA SER A 287 28.04 8.97 5.11
C SER A 287 28.79 8.14 6.18
N ARG A 288 29.40 8.80 7.18
CA ARG A 288 30.06 8.13 8.30
C ARG A 288 29.05 7.36 9.18
N LEU A 289 27.91 7.98 9.49
CA LEU A 289 26.86 7.36 10.27
C LEU A 289 26.23 6.16 9.55
N LEU A 290 26.03 6.24 8.23
CA LEU A 290 25.56 5.09 7.45
C LEU A 290 26.55 3.94 7.55
N SER A 291 27.85 4.23 7.41
CA SER A 291 28.90 3.21 7.53
C SER A 291 28.85 2.51 8.90
N SER A 292 28.74 3.27 10.00
CA SER A 292 28.56 2.70 11.34
C SER A 292 27.27 1.89 11.49
N PHE A 293 26.15 2.34 10.90
CA PHE A 293 24.89 1.60 10.92
C PHE A 293 25.00 0.25 10.17
N LEU A 294 25.69 0.22 9.02
CA LEU A 294 25.91 -1.00 8.25
C LEU A 294 26.85 -1.97 8.97
N GLU A 295 27.91 -1.47 9.62
CA GLU A 295 28.80 -2.26 10.47
C GLU A 295 28.05 -2.87 11.66
N ASP A 296 27.22 -2.08 12.34
CA ASP A 296 26.39 -2.55 13.45
C ASP A 296 25.41 -3.64 12.97
N LEU A 297 24.76 -3.47 11.81
CA LEU A 297 23.90 -4.50 11.21
C LEU A 297 24.65 -5.80 10.92
N LYS A 298 25.86 -5.72 10.36
CA LYS A 298 26.71 -6.89 10.13
C LYS A 298 27.06 -7.62 11.42
N SER A 299 27.40 -6.86 12.47
CA SER A 299 27.72 -7.44 13.78
C SER A 299 26.55 -8.22 14.39
N LEU A 300 25.31 -7.82 14.04
CA LEU A 300 24.07 -8.51 14.40
C LEU A 300 23.75 -9.71 13.50
N GLY A 301 24.63 -10.05 12.55
CA GLY A 301 24.44 -11.19 11.64
C GLY A 301 23.48 -10.91 10.47
N PHE A 302 23.17 -9.64 10.19
CA PHE A 302 22.28 -9.26 9.09
C PHE A 302 22.81 -9.77 7.74
N GLN A 303 21.95 -10.47 6.99
CA GLN A 303 22.26 -10.94 5.64
C GLN A 303 21.76 -9.92 4.62
N PHE A 304 22.69 -9.30 3.89
CA PHE A 304 22.34 -8.38 2.81
C PHE A 304 21.73 -9.16 1.64
N PRO A 305 20.72 -8.59 0.95
CA PRO A 305 20.16 -9.23 -0.22
C PRO A 305 21.20 -9.31 -1.35
N GLU A 306 21.03 -10.27 -2.24
CA GLU A 306 21.90 -10.40 -3.40
C GLU A 306 21.60 -9.29 -4.42
N LEU A 307 22.65 -8.83 -5.10
CA LEU A 307 22.50 -7.90 -6.21
C LEU A 307 21.96 -8.64 -7.43
N ILE A 308 21.12 -7.96 -8.19
CA ILE A 308 20.76 -8.45 -9.51
C ILE A 308 21.99 -8.44 -10.42
N THR A 309 22.21 -9.54 -11.14
CA THR A 309 23.30 -9.69 -12.11
C THR A 309 22.80 -9.75 -13.56
N GLY A 310 23.58 -9.20 -14.50
CA GLY A 310 23.33 -9.34 -15.94
C GLY A 310 22.18 -8.49 -16.47
N ASN A 311 21.53 -8.97 -17.54
CA ASN A 311 20.33 -8.33 -18.11
C ASN A 311 19.11 -8.71 -17.27
N TYR A 312 18.89 -7.98 -16.17
CA TYR A 312 17.69 -8.17 -15.36
C TYR A 312 16.43 -7.94 -16.20
N GLU A 313 15.60 -8.97 -16.27
CA GLU A 313 14.24 -8.84 -16.74
C GLU A 313 13.33 -9.01 -15.52
N ASP A 314 12.50 -8.00 -15.25
CA ASP A 314 11.56 -8.06 -14.13
C ASP A 314 10.62 -9.26 -14.35
N PRO A 315 10.64 -10.30 -13.47
CA PRO A 315 9.91 -11.55 -13.69
C PRO A 315 8.38 -11.38 -13.64
N TYR A 316 7.93 -10.17 -13.28
CA TYR A 316 6.54 -9.76 -13.18
C TYR A 316 6.13 -8.79 -14.30
N ILE A 317 6.89 -8.72 -15.39
CA ILE A 317 6.47 -8.00 -16.60
C ILE A 317 5.25 -8.71 -17.20
N SER A 318 4.26 -7.93 -17.66
CA SER A 318 3.13 -8.50 -18.40
C SER A 318 3.64 -9.15 -19.70
N SER A 319 3.39 -10.44 -19.88
CA SER A 319 3.75 -11.13 -21.12
C SER A 319 2.99 -10.52 -22.30
N SER A 320 3.69 -10.33 -23.43
CA SER A 320 3.05 -10.05 -24.72
C SER A 320 2.64 -11.33 -25.46
N ASN A 321 3.08 -12.49 -24.96
CA ASN A 321 2.74 -13.78 -25.55
C ASN A 321 1.39 -14.29 -25.03
N GLU A 322 0.36 -14.07 -25.82
CA GLU A 322 -1.04 -14.49 -25.57
C GLU A 322 -1.26 -16.02 -25.72
N THR A 323 -0.25 -16.78 -26.19
CA THR A 323 -0.34 -18.23 -26.44
C THR A 323 0.10 -19.10 -25.26
N GLU A 324 0.68 -18.49 -24.23
CA GLU A 324 1.19 -19.18 -23.05
C GLU A 324 0.17 -19.16 -21.90
N ARG A 325 0.20 -20.22 -21.06
CA ARG A 325 -0.60 -20.31 -19.82
C ARG A 325 0.19 -19.89 -18.58
N ASN A 326 1.51 -19.97 -18.63
CA ASN A 326 2.43 -19.68 -17.54
C ASN A 326 2.75 -18.18 -17.45
N VAL A 327 1.70 -17.34 -17.47
CA VAL A 327 1.84 -15.89 -17.36
C VAL A 327 1.75 -15.47 -15.89
N ASN A 328 2.71 -14.69 -15.41
CA ASN A 328 2.75 -14.22 -14.02
C ASN A 328 1.88 -12.96 -13.81
N CYS A 329 1.82 -12.04 -14.76
CA CYS A 329 1.07 -10.78 -14.64
C CYS A 329 0.15 -10.51 -15.83
N ARG A 330 -1.08 -10.06 -15.55
CA ARG A 330 -2.08 -9.69 -16.55
C ARG A 330 -2.37 -8.19 -16.54
N ARG A 331 -2.82 -7.69 -17.69
CA ARG A 331 -3.36 -6.33 -17.79
C ARG A 331 -4.75 -6.29 -17.16
N ILE A 332 -5.00 -5.26 -16.38
CA ILE A 332 -6.29 -5.04 -15.73
C ILE A 332 -6.70 -3.59 -15.91
N ASN A 333 -8.00 -3.33 -15.89
CA ASN A 333 -8.58 -2.02 -15.70
C ASN A 333 -9.41 -2.06 -14.42
N LEU A 334 -9.16 -1.12 -13.50
CA LEU A 334 -9.88 -1.04 -12.23
C LEU A 334 -10.21 0.41 -11.90
N GLU A 335 -11.48 0.63 -11.60
CA GLU A 335 -12.01 1.84 -11.02
C GLU A 335 -12.91 1.50 -9.84
N PHE A 336 -12.79 2.34 -8.82
CA PHE A 336 -13.53 2.22 -7.59
C PHE A 336 -14.22 3.54 -7.27
N GLU A 337 -15.47 3.46 -6.81
CA GLU A 337 -16.17 4.62 -6.29
C GLU A 337 -15.50 5.13 -5.02
N LEU A 338 -15.09 6.40 -5.03
CA LEU A 338 -14.44 7.04 -3.89
C LEU A 338 -15.49 7.66 -2.95
N VAL A 339 -15.38 7.37 -1.66
CA VAL A 339 -16.33 7.85 -0.64
C VAL A 339 -15.62 8.78 0.33
N ASP A 340 -16.23 9.91 0.65
CA ASP A 340 -15.78 10.79 1.73
C ASP A 340 -16.13 10.13 3.07
N PRO A 341 -15.14 9.82 3.94
CA PRO A 341 -15.37 9.22 5.24
C PRO A 341 -16.33 10.01 6.13
N LYS A 342 -16.42 11.34 5.96
CA LYS A 342 -17.28 12.23 6.74
C LYS A 342 -18.76 12.19 6.31
N LYS A 343 -19.07 11.60 5.15
CA LYS A 343 -20.39 11.61 4.51
C LYS A 343 -20.93 10.19 4.26
N SER A 344 -20.68 9.28 5.20
CA SER A 344 -21.05 7.87 5.04
C SER A 344 -22.56 7.62 4.87
N GLU A 345 -23.42 8.43 5.48
CA GLU A 345 -24.87 8.33 5.33
C GLU A 345 -25.36 8.82 3.95
N GLU A 346 -24.71 9.84 3.38
CA GLU A 346 -24.97 10.29 2.01
C GLU A 346 -24.63 9.17 1.00
N ALA A 347 -23.59 8.38 1.25
CA ALA A 347 -23.14 7.32 0.34
C ALA A 347 -24.20 6.21 0.12
N SER A 348 -24.97 5.84 1.14
CA SER A 348 -26.01 4.80 0.98
C SER A 348 -27.19 5.30 0.13
N ILE A 349 -27.53 6.59 0.28
CA ILE A 349 -28.57 7.25 -0.51
C ILE A 349 -28.10 7.41 -1.97
N THR A 350 -26.87 7.88 -2.19
CA THR A 350 -26.27 7.98 -3.54
C THR A 350 -26.23 6.62 -4.23
N MET A 351 -25.94 5.54 -3.49
CA MET A 351 -26.00 4.19 -4.06
C MET A 351 -27.43 3.80 -4.45
N ALA A 352 -28.43 4.16 -3.65
CA ALA A 352 -29.83 3.93 -3.99
C ALA A 352 -30.28 4.75 -5.22
N GLU A 353 -29.80 5.98 -5.40
CA GLU A 353 -30.03 6.78 -6.60
C GLU A 353 -29.48 6.08 -7.85
N LYS A 354 -28.26 5.54 -7.78
CA LYS A 354 -27.68 4.76 -8.90
C LYS A 354 -28.53 3.53 -9.23
N LYS A 355 -29.03 2.80 -8.22
CA LYS A 355 -29.92 1.64 -8.43
C LYS A 355 -31.18 2.02 -9.19
N ILE A 356 -31.83 3.12 -8.78
CA ILE A 356 -33.06 3.61 -9.42
C ILE A 356 -32.75 4.03 -10.86
N SER A 357 -31.68 4.78 -11.08
CA SER A 357 -31.29 5.23 -12.42
C SER A 357 -30.98 4.06 -13.36
N TYR A 358 -30.21 3.07 -12.89
CA TYR A 358 -29.84 1.92 -13.71
C TYR A 358 -31.04 1.04 -14.04
N PHE A 359 -31.95 0.85 -13.08
CA PHE A 359 -33.19 0.15 -13.35
C PHE A 359 -34.11 0.96 -14.28
N GLY A 360 -34.14 2.28 -14.17
CA GLY A 360 -34.83 3.17 -15.10
C GLY A 360 -34.37 2.97 -16.55
N TYR A 361 -33.06 2.88 -16.78
CA TYR A 361 -32.52 2.54 -18.11
C TYR A 361 -33.01 1.19 -18.62
N LEU A 362 -33.15 0.18 -17.75
CA LEU A 362 -33.67 -1.12 -18.14
C LEU A 362 -35.18 -1.08 -18.43
N ASP A 363 -35.96 -0.30 -17.68
CA ASP A 363 -37.38 -0.09 -17.94
C ASP A 363 -37.60 0.62 -19.29
N ASP A 364 -36.85 1.68 -19.56
CA ASP A 364 -36.85 2.40 -20.85
C ASP A 364 -36.50 1.45 -22.01
N TRP A 365 -35.47 0.63 -21.85
CA TRP A 365 -35.09 -0.39 -22.84
C TRP A 365 -36.20 -1.42 -23.08
N CYS A 366 -36.85 -1.92 -22.01
CA CYS A 366 -38.01 -2.82 -22.16
C CYS A 366 -39.18 -2.14 -22.88
N ASN A 367 -39.42 -0.85 -22.62
CA ASN A 367 -40.47 -0.08 -23.28
C ASN A 367 -40.23 0.05 -24.80
N GLU A 368 -38.98 0.16 -25.27
CA GLU A 368 -38.65 0.19 -26.71
C GLU A 368 -39.08 -1.11 -27.44
N THR A 369 -39.07 -2.23 -26.72
CA THR A 369 -39.46 -3.55 -27.27
C THR A 369 -40.96 -3.82 -27.22
N GLY A 370 -41.77 -2.86 -26.76
CA GLY A 370 -43.22 -2.99 -26.63
C GLY A 370 -43.69 -3.66 -25.34
N TYR A 371 -42.80 -3.86 -24.35
CA TYR A 371 -43.12 -4.41 -23.03
C TYR A 371 -43.32 -3.28 -22.00
N PHE A 372 -44.57 -2.85 -21.80
CA PHE A 372 -44.91 -1.67 -20.97
C PHE A 372 -45.29 -1.97 -19.50
N ASN A 373 -45.05 -3.19 -19.02
CA ASN A 373 -45.57 -3.67 -17.73
C ASN A 373 -44.54 -3.63 -16.58
N LEU A 374 -43.29 -3.17 -16.81
CA LEU A 374 -42.20 -3.38 -15.87
C LEU A 374 -42.10 -2.34 -14.74
N SER A 375 -42.48 -1.06 -14.93
CA SER A 375 -42.79 -0.18 -13.80
C SER A 375 -43.51 1.11 -14.20
N ARG A 376 -44.31 1.69 -13.28
CA ARG A 376 -44.86 3.05 -13.41
C ARG A 376 -44.43 4.00 -12.29
N ARG A 377 -43.77 3.51 -11.23
CA ARG A 377 -43.34 4.32 -10.07
C ARG A 377 -42.14 3.69 -9.37
N PHE A 378 -41.04 4.42 -9.28
CA PHE A 378 -39.89 4.07 -8.46
C PHE A 378 -40.03 4.62 -7.03
N PRO A 379 -39.55 3.92 -5.99
CA PRO A 379 -39.43 4.48 -4.64
C PRO A 379 -38.44 5.65 -4.63
N SER A 380 -38.51 6.50 -3.62
CA SER A 380 -37.45 7.50 -3.40
C SER A 380 -36.13 6.81 -3.00
N ALA A 381 -34.99 7.42 -3.31
CA ALA A 381 -33.67 6.87 -2.94
C ALA A 381 -33.54 6.63 -1.42
N LYS A 382 -34.10 7.51 -0.59
CA LYS A 382 -34.14 7.33 0.87
C LYS A 382 -34.94 6.09 1.28
N GLN A 383 -36.10 5.88 0.66
CA GLN A 383 -36.92 4.70 0.92
C GLN A 383 -36.20 3.43 0.49
N LEU A 384 -35.65 3.40 -0.73
CA LEU A 384 -34.94 2.24 -1.27
C LEU A 384 -33.67 1.90 -0.47
N SER A 385 -32.91 2.92 -0.02
CA SER A 385 -31.73 2.69 0.82
C SER A 385 -32.12 1.95 2.10
N LYS A 386 -33.18 2.42 2.78
CA LYS A 386 -33.65 1.82 4.02
C LYS A 386 -34.11 0.37 3.83
N GLU A 387 -34.95 0.11 2.82
CA GLU A 387 -35.43 -1.24 2.51
C GLU A 387 -34.27 -2.20 2.19
N HIS A 388 -33.26 -1.74 1.45
CA HIS A 388 -32.09 -2.54 1.12
C HIS A 388 -31.09 -2.74 2.27
N ASP A 389 -31.04 -1.82 3.23
CA ASP A 389 -30.20 -1.96 4.42
C ASP A 389 -30.77 -3.01 5.41
N ASP A 390 -32.08 -3.22 5.37
CA ASP A 390 -32.79 -4.23 6.15
C ASP A 390 -32.73 -5.64 5.50
N LEU A 391 -32.49 -5.72 4.18
CA LEU A 391 -32.42 -7.00 3.46
C LEU A 391 -31.05 -7.67 3.58
N PHE A 392 -31.00 -8.82 4.27
CA PHE A 392 -29.76 -9.54 4.56
C PHE A 392 -28.91 -9.86 3.32
N ALA A 393 -29.50 -10.43 2.25
CA ALA A 393 -28.77 -10.83 1.05
C ALA A 393 -28.07 -9.64 0.38
N VAL A 394 -28.79 -8.53 0.18
CA VAL A 394 -28.23 -7.31 -0.41
C VAL A 394 -27.14 -6.71 0.47
N LYS A 395 -27.29 -6.75 1.79
CA LYS A 395 -26.27 -6.28 2.73
C LYS A 395 -24.97 -7.09 2.65
N GLN A 396 -25.05 -8.41 2.42
CA GLN A 396 -23.86 -9.24 2.23
C GLN A 396 -23.18 -8.96 0.88
N ASN A 397 -23.98 -8.80 -0.18
CA ASN A 397 -23.47 -8.52 -1.53
C ASN A 397 -22.68 -7.21 -1.59
N LYS A 398 -23.07 -6.17 -0.82
CA LYS A 398 -22.33 -4.89 -0.71
C LYS A 398 -20.85 -5.03 -0.34
N ASN A 399 -20.42 -6.14 0.26
CA ASN A 399 -19.02 -6.43 0.57
C ASN A 399 -18.48 -7.67 -0.17
N SER A 400 -19.14 -8.09 -1.24
CA SER A 400 -18.73 -9.24 -2.06
C SER A 400 -18.41 -8.76 -3.48
N ILE A 401 -17.53 -9.49 -4.18
CA ILE A 401 -17.18 -9.19 -5.57
C ILE A 401 -17.97 -10.13 -6.48
N LEU A 402 -18.60 -9.58 -7.52
CA LEU A 402 -19.18 -10.37 -8.59
C LEU A 402 -18.18 -10.47 -9.73
N ILE A 403 -17.86 -11.69 -10.13
CA ILE A 403 -16.94 -12.01 -11.20
C ILE A 403 -17.76 -12.52 -12.37
N VAL A 404 -17.70 -11.82 -13.48
CA VAL A 404 -18.43 -12.14 -14.71
C VAL A 404 -17.43 -12.60 -15.75
N VAL A 405 -17.52 -13.86 -16.16
CA VAL A 405 -16.63 -14.39 -17.20
C VAL A 405 -17.33 -14.35 -18.53
N ASN A 406 -16.63 -13.85 -19.55
CA ASN A 406 -17.11 -13.75 -20.91
C ASN A 406 -15.97 -14.11 -21.88
N ASN A 407 -16.24 -15.05 -22.78
CA ASN A 407 -15.27 -15.49 -23.78
C ASN A 407 -15.10 -14.52 -24.95
N TYR A 408 -16.11 -13.72 -25.27
CA TYR A 408 -16.14 -12.90 -26.47
C TYR A 408 -16.57 -11.46 -26.15
N PRO A 409 -16.05 -10.44 -26.86
CA PRO A 409 -16.50 -9.06 -26.70
C PRO A 409 -17.88 -8.89 -27.35
N TRP A 410 -18.91 -9.47 -26.76
CA TRP A 410 -20.27 -9.40 -27.28
C TRP A 410 -20.71 -7.95 -27.39
N LYS A 411 -21.36 -7.62 -28.51
CA LYS A 411 -21.90 -6.28 -28.76
C LYS A 411 -22.99 -5.88 -27.77
N TYR A 412 -23.63 -6.87 -27.14
CA TYR A 412 -24.75 -6.69 -26.21
C TYR A 412 -24.49 -7.52 -24.95
N GLY A 413 -24.96 -7.05 -23.80
CA GLY A 413 -24.95 -7.83 -22.55
C GLY A 413 -24.10 -7.23 -21.43
N LEU A 414 -22.86 -6.81 -21.70
CA LEU A 414 -21.96 -6.28 -20.67
C LEU A 414 -22.54 -5.05 -19.95
N GLY A 415 -23.06 -4.07 -20.71
CA GLY A 415 -23.71 -2.89 -20.15
C GLY A 415 -24.99 -3.21 -19.36
N LEU A 416 -25.73 -4.25 -19.76
CA LEU A 416 -26.90 -4.73 -19.03
C LEU A 416 -26.50 -5.36 -17.70
N ILE A 417 -25.47 -6.19 -17.69
CA ILE A 417 -24.89 -6.80 -16.49
C ILE A 417 -24.39 -5.72 -15.52
N GLN A 418 -23.71 -4.69 -16.01
CA GLN A 418 -23.31 -3.55 -15.16
C GLN A 418 -24.52 -2.89 -14.50
N ARG A 419 -25.57 -2.56 -15.27
CA ARG A 419 -26.81 -1.95 -14.74
C ARG A 419 -27.52 -2.84 -13.73
N LEU A 420 -27.53 -4.16 -13.94
CA LEU A 420 -28.17 -5.13 -13.06
C LEU A 420 -27.42 -5.33 -11.74
N TYR A 421 -26.08 -5.37 -11.75
CA TYR A 421 -25.31 -5.86 -10.61
C TYR A 421 -24.33 -4.86 -9.99
N GLN A 422 -23.77 -3.93 -10.75
CA GLN A 422 -22.73 -3.00 -10.24
C GLN A 422 -23.14 -2.24 -8.97
N PRO A 423 -24.39 -1.77 -8.79
CA PRO A 423 -24.76 -1.05 -7.57
C PRO A 423 -25.12 -1.97 -6.38
N TYR A 424 -25.01 -3.30 -6.53
CA TYR A 424 -25.33 -4.29 -5.49
C TYR A 424 -24.11 -5.01 -4.92
N PHE A 425 -22.97 -4.96 -5.61
CA PHE A 425 -21.71 -5.58 -5.19
C PHE A 425 -20.67 -4.53 -4.80
N ALA A 426 -19.62 -4.96 -4.11
CA ALA A 426 -18.47 -4.10 -3.83
C ALA A 426 -17.75 -3.68 -5.12
N SER A 427 -17.69 -4.60 -6.08
CA SER A 427 -17.27 -4.37 -7.46
C SER A 427 -17.80 -5.51 -8.34
N VAL A 428 -18.02 -5.22 -9.62
CA VAL A 428 -18.28 -6.22 -10.66
C VAL A 428 -17.06 -6.24 -11.56
N ILE A 429 -16.37 -7.38 -11.64
CA ILE A 429 -15.14 -7.53 -12.42
C ILE A 429 -15.41 -8.50 -13.56
N PHE A 430 -15.18 -8.03 -14.77
CA PHE A 430 -15.28 -8.82 -15.98
C PHE A 430 -13.95 -9.49 -16.31
N CYS A 431 -14.00 -10.71 -16.84
CA CYS A 431 -12.82 -11.45 -17.29
C CYS A 431 -13.06 -12.04 -18.67
N GLY A 432 -12.05 -11.96 -19.54
CA GLY A 432 -12.13 -12.53 -20.88
C GLY A 432 -10.82 -12.47 -21.64
N SER A 433 -10.81 -13.03 -22.85
CA SER A 433 -9.65 -13.02 -23.76
C SER A 433 -9.71 -11.90 -24.80
N TRP A 434 -10.37 -10.80 -24.46
CA TRP A 434 -10.53 -9.59 -25.26
C TRP A 434 -10.06 -8.37 -24.48
N TYR A 435 -10.05 -7.19 -25.09
CA TYR A 435 -9.72 -5.94 -24.40
C TYR A 435 -10.89 -4.95 -24.46
N PRO A 436 -11.14 -4.15 -23.41
CA PRO A 436 -12.29 -3.23 -23.37
C PRO A 436 -12.38 -2.24 -24.53
N ASP A 437 -11.27 -1.85 -25.15
CA ASP A 437 -11.22 -0.97 -26.32
C ASP A 437 -11.83 -1.60 -27.59
N GLN A 438 -12.08 -2.91 -27.59
CA GLN A 438 -12.77 -3.62 -28.67
C GLN A 438 -14.29 -3.53 -28.57
N LEU A 439 -14.82 -3.06 -27.43
CA LEU A 439 -16.25 -2.87 -27.23
C LEU A 439 -16.72 -1.62 -27.98
N ILE A 440 -17.86 -1.74 -28.65
CA ILE A 440 -18.44 -0.66 -29.46
C ILE A 440 -19.80 -0.30 -28.88
N ASP A 441 -19.93 0.96 -28.45
CA ASP A 441 -21.21 1.50 -27.99
C ASP A 441 -22.26 1.44 -29.11
N GLN A 442 -23.45 0.94 -28.77
CA GLN A 442 -24.56 0.77 -29.69
C GLN A 442 -25.74 1.69 -29.35
N ASP A 443 -26.09 1.75 -28.07
CA ASP A 443 -27.26 2.48 -27.55
C ASP A 443 -27.05 2.90 -26.08
N ASN A 444 -28.04 3.52 -25.45
CA ASN A 444 -27.90 4.00 -24.07
C ASN A 444 -28.08 2.91 -22.99
N PHE A 445 -28.41 1.68 -23.37
CA PHE A 445 -28.89 0.63 -22.46
C PHE A 445 -27.96 -0.59 -22.42
N THR A 446 -27.45 -1.00 -23.57
CA THR A 446 -26.58 -2.16 -23.78
C THR A 446 -25.10 -1.78 -23.83
N SER A 447 -24.79 -0.51 -24.14
CA SER A 447 -23.43 0.02 -24.06
C SER A 447 -22.87 -0.03 -22.64
N ILE A 448 -21.56 -0.20 -22.54
CA ILE A 448 -20.86 -0.24 -21.26
C ILE A 448 -20.98 1.09 -20.53
N ILE A 449 -20.95 1.01 -19.20
CA ILE A 449 -20.76 2.18 -18.36
C ILE A 449 -19.26 2.30 -18.16
N ASP A 450 -18.66 3.30 -18.79
CA ASP A 450 -17.23 3.55 -18.67
C ASP A 450 -16.91 4.17 -17.29
N PRO A 451 -15.87 3.67 -16.59
CA PRO A 451 -15.00 2.56 -16.98
C PRO A 451 -15.49 1.19 -16.50
N ILE A 452 -15.11 0.18 -17.27
CA ILE A 452 -15.36 -1.23 -16.97
C ILE A 452 -14.21 -1.83 -16.17
N ASN A 453 -14.53 -2.44 -15.03
CA ASN A 453 -13.56 -3.22 -14.26
C ASN A 453 -13.32 -4.56 -14.97
N TYR A 454 -12.09 -4.78 -15.42
CA TYR A 454 -11.76 -5.85 -16.35
C TYR A 454 -10.40 -6.48 -16.05
N ILE A 455 -10.29 -7.79 -16.19
CA ILE A 455 -9.03 -8.53 -16.17
C ILE A 455 -8.88 -9.28 -17.49
N HIS A 456 -7.80 -9.00 -18.20
CA HIS A 456 -7.44 -9.74 -19.40
C HIS A 456 -6.93 -11.14 -19.03
N MET A 457 -7.41 -12.15 -19.73
CA MET A 457 -6.93 -13.53 -19.67
C MET A 457 -6.37 -13.91 -21.03
N ASN A 458 -5.23 -14.59 -21.08
CA ASN A 458 -4.73 -15.08 -22.36
C ASN A 458 -5.76 -16.04 -22.99
N PRO A 459 -5.95 -16.04 -24.32
CA PRO A 459 -6.74 -17.05 -25.02
C PRO A 459 -6.31 -18.50 -24.71
N ALA A 460 -5.05 -18.70 -24.31
CA ALA A 460 -4.57 -20.01 -23.85
C ALA A 460 -5.09 -20.40 -22.45
N GLU A 461 -5.40 -19.43 -21.58
CA GLU A 461 -5.88 -19.62 -20.20
C GLU A 461 -7.39 -19.85 -20.11
N ILE A 462 -8.15 -19.37 -21.10
CA ILE A 462 -9.59 -19.55 -21.21
C ILE A 462 -9.95 -19.99 -22.63
N HIS A 463 -10.55 -21.17 -22.76
CA HIS A 463 -10.87 -21.75 -24.06
C HIS A 463 -12.36 -22.10 -24.08
N GLU A 464 -13.15 -21.46 -24.93
CA GLU A 464 -14.60 -21.73 -25.06
C GLU A 464 -15.36 -21.80 -23.71
N GLY A 465 -14.95 -21.00 -22.72
CA GLY A 465 -15.57 -20.95 -21.38
C GLY A 465 -15.04 -21.98 -20.40
N TYR A 466 -14.25 -22.95 -20.86
CA TYR A 466 -13.49 -23.83 -19.98
C TYR A 466 -12.45 -23.02 -19.19
N ILE A 467 -12.23 -23.42 -17.94
CA ILE A 467 -11.21 -22.83 -17.04
C ILE A 467 -11.56 -21.40 -16.60
N ALA A 468 -12.81 -20.95 -16.83
CA ALA A 468 -13.33 -19.66 -16.33
C ALA A 468 -13.11 -19.43 -14.82
N TYR A 469 -13.06 -20.50 -14.02
CA TYR A 469 -12.75 -20.43 -12.59
C TYR A 469 -11.37 -19.81 -12.30
N HIS A 470 -10.43 -19.82 -13.24
CA HIS A 470 -9.10 -19.20 -13.09
C HIS A 470 -9.20 -17.69 -12.87
N CYS A 471 -10.21 -17.02 -13.44
CA CYS A 471 -10.48 -15.62 -13.15
C CYS A 471 -10.73 -15.38 -11.64
N VAL A 472 -11.36 -16.33 -10.93
CA VAL A 472 -11.53 -16.24 -9.47
C VAL A 472 -10.19 -16.24 -8.74
N THR A 473 -9.25 -17.07 -9.19
CA THR A 473 -7.88 -17.08 -8.67
C THR A 473 -7.22 -15.71 -8.87
N LEU A 474 -7.32 -15.13 -10.07
CA LEU A 474 -6.74 -13.82 -10.38
C LEU A 474 -7.33 -12.69 -9.52
N VAL A 475 -8.67 -12.66 -9.38
CA VAL A 475 -9.35 -11.66 -8.54
C VAL A 475 -8.96 -11.82 -7.06
N LYS A 476 -8.78 -13.06 -6.59
CA LYS A 476 -8.33 -13.32 -5.22
C LYS A 476 -6.88 -12.89 -5.01
N GLU A 477 -6.01 -13.11 -6.00
CA GLU A 477 -4.60 -12.70 -5.98
C GLU A 477 -4.42 -11.18 -5.93
N MET A 478 -5.41 -10.40 -6.40
CA MET A 478 -5.40 -8.93 -6.26
C MET A 478 -5.52 -8.45 -4.81
N ARG A 479 -5.99 -9.30 -3.88
CA ARG A 479 -6.14 -9.00 -2.45
C ARG A 479 -6.94 -7.72 -2.14
N LEU A 480 -8.09 -7.56 -2.81
CA LEU A 480 -9.05 -6.49 -2.51
C LEU A 480 -9.42 -6.48 -1.02
N ASN A 481 -9.33 -5.32 -0.38
CA ASN A 481 -9.53 -5.20 1.07
C ASN A 481 -11.02 -5.29 1.45
N ASN A 482 -11.34 -5.67 2.69
CA ASN A 482 -12.71 -5.73 3.22
C ASN A 482 -13.73 -6.56 2.39
N VAL A 483 -13.27 -7.45 1.52
CA VAL A 483 -14.11 -8.38 0.74
C VAL A 483 -14.47 -9.60 1.60
N ARG A 484 -15.76 -9.95 1.66
CA ARG A 484 -16.29 -11.10 2.40
C ARG A 484 -16.39 -12.37 1.58
N GLY A 485 -16.50 -12.25 0.26
CA GLY A 485 -16.70 -13.40 -0.63
C GLY A 485 -16.72 -13.00 -2.10
N TYR A 486 -16.76 -14.02 -2.94
CA TYR A 486 -16.73 -13.90 -4.40
C TYR A 486 -17.88 -14.72 -4.99
N PHE A 487 -18.58 -14.14 -5.95
CA PHE A 487 -19.53 -14.84 -6.80
C PHE A 487 -18.92 -14.94 -8.20
N LEU A 488 -19.09 -16.10 -8.84
CA LEU A 488 -18.70 -16.31 -10.23
C LEU A 488 -19.97 -16.58 -11.04
N MET A 489 -20.14 -15.85 -12.13
CA MET A 489 -21.21 -16.09 -13.09
C MET A 489 -20.68 -16.02 -14.53
N ALA A 490 -21.32 -16.76 -15.43
CA ALA A 490 -21.18 -16.57 -16.86
C ALA A 490 -22.01 -15.36 -17.31
N ASP A 491 -21.64 -14.77 -18.44
CA ASP A 491 -22.30 -13.61 -19.04
C ASP A 491 -23.70 -13.89 -19.60
N ASP A 492 -24.02 -15.16 -19.87
CA ASP A 492 -25.34 -15.65 -20.31
C ASP A 492 -26.26 -16.06 -19.15
N SER A 493 -25.84 -15.83 -17.90
CA SER A 493 -26.57 -16.21 -16.69
C SER A 493 -27.19 -14.98 -16.00
N VAL A 494 -28.29 -15.20 -15.27
CA VAL A 494 -28.89 -14.17 -14.41
C VAL A 494 -28.84 -14.62 -12.96
N PHE A 495 -28.18 -13.84 -12.11
CA PHE A 495 -28.01 -14.14 -10.70
C PHE A 495 -29.10 -13.47 -9.86
N ASN A 496 -29.85 -14.26 -9.11
CA ASN A 496 -30.90 -13.77 -8.23
C ASN A 496 -30.30 -13.23 -6.91
N ILE A 497 -29.80 -11.99 -6.95
CA ILE A 497 -29.06 -11.35 -5.85
C ILE A 497 -29.87 -11.08 -4.58
N TRP A 498 -31.22 -11.11 -4.65
CA TRP A 498 -32.10 -10.83 -3.53
C TRP A 498 -32.49 -12.08 -2.74
N GLN A 499 -32.23 -13.27 -3.29
CA GLN A 499 -32.45 -14.53 -2.58
C GLN A 499 -31.24 -14.87 -1.71
N ARG A 500 -31.52 -15.37 -0.51
CA ARG A 500 -30.48 -15.90 0.37
C ARG A 500 -30.03 -17.26 -0.16
N ILE A 501 -28.72 -17.46 -0.26
CA ILE A 501 -28.15 -18.79 -0.50
C ILE A 501 -27.96 -19.43 0.88
N ASP A 502 -28.94 -20.23 1.30
CA ASP A 502 -28.81 -21.08 2.48
C ASP A 502 -28.07 -22.37 2.07
N TYR A 503 -26.92 -22.61 2.69
CA TYR A 503 -26.18 -23.87 2.60
C TYR A 503 -26.45 -24.73 3.82
#